data_AF-A0A954CBD4-F1
#
_entry.id   AF-A0A954CBD4-F1
#
_cell.length_a   1.000
_cell.length_b   1.000
_cell.length_c   1.000
_cell.angle_alpha   90.00
_cell.angle_beta   90.00
_cell.angle_gamma   90.00
#
_symmetry.space_group_name_H-M   'P 1'
#
loop_
_entity.id
_entity.type
_entity.pdbx_description
1 polymer ?
#
loop_
_entity_poly.entity_id
_entity_poly.type
_entity_poly.pdbx_seq_one_letter_code
_entity_poly.pdbx_strand_id
1 'polypeptide(L)'
;GTSQVRDVLATQTLAVSKLKVRRVEVNGKLGTGVYAKDVALFIINRLGVQGGVGYAYEFAGDVFDAFDMEERMTVCNMSIEGGARVGYVNPDQTTFDYLKGREAVPHGDNWEEALRYWESIRSDVDATYDDVVRYDAAEIEPVVTWGITPGQSVGVSGRVPGLEAFSETERGNVSQAYDYMKLAAGQ
;
A
#
# COMPACT_ATOMS: atom_id res chain seq x y z
N GLY A 1 7.30 17.60 3.81
CA GLY A 1 7.70 18.12 5.13
C GLY A 1 7.12 19.51 5.36
N THR A 2 7.28 20.09 6.55
CA THR A 2 6.69 21.39 6.93
C THR A 2 7.09 22.54 6.01
N SER A 3 8.33 22.57 5.52
CA SER A 3 8.77 23.57 4.53
C SER A 3 7.99 23.48 3.21
N GLN A 4 7.69 22.28 2.73
CA GLN A 4 6.89 22.09 1.52
C GLN A 4 5.44 22.56 1.72
N VAL A 5 4.89 22.41 2.93
CA VAL A 5 3.54 22.94 3.25
C VAL A 5 3.52 24.46 3.16
N ARG A 6 4.54 25.14 3.72
CA ARG A 6 4.69 26.60 3.56
C ARG A 6 4.75 27.00 2.10
N ASP A 7 5.55 26.30 1.30
CA ASP A 7 5.74 26.65 -0.11
C ASP A 7 4.44 26.46 -0.90
N VAL A 8 3.67 25.39 -0.65
CA VAL A 8 2.33 25.20 -1.23
C VAL A 8 1.37 26.32 -0.80
N LEU A 9 1.34 26.68 0.48
CA LEU A 9 0.46 27.77 0.94
C LEU A 9 0.83 29.12 0.32
N ALA A 10 2.14 29.40 0.15
CA ALA A 10 2.62 30.66 -0.40
C ALA A 10 2.51 30.74 -1.94
N THR A 11 2.68 29.62 -2.64
CA THR A 11 2.83 29.61 -4.10
C THR A 11 1.75 28.83 -4.84
N GLN A 12 0.96 28.02 -4.14
CA GLN A 12 0.03 27.03 -4.72
C GLN A 12 0.72 26.01 -5.65
N THR A 13 2.03 25.80 -5.46
CA THR A 13 2.83 24.85 -6.25
C THR A 13 3.70 23.97 -5.36
N LEU A 14 4.08 22.80 -5.87
CA LEU A 14 4.99 21.88 -5.21
C LEU A 14 6.11 21.47 -6.19
N ALA A 15 7.37 21.69 -5.80
CA ALA A 15 8.52 21.21 -6.54
C ALA A 15 8.80 19.74 -6.20
N VAL A 16 8.38 18.83 -7.08
CA VAL A 16 8.62 17.38 -6.95
C VAL A 16 9.08 16.80 -8.28
N SER A 17 10.00 15.84 -8.22
CA SER A 17 10.34 15.02 -9.38
C SER A 17 9.16 14.10 -9.72
N LYS A 18 8.94 13.87 -11.02
CA LYS A 18 7.93 12.89 -11.47
C LYS A 18 8.27 11.52 -10.89
N LEU A 19 7.31 10.93 -10.19
CA LEU A 19 7.42 9.58 -9.68
C LEU A 19 7.32 8.58 -10.83
N LYS A 20 8.09 7.49 -10.73
CA LYS A 20 7.82 6.29 -11.53
C LYS A 20 6.53 5.64 -11.04
N VAL A 21 5.83 4.91 -11.89
CA VAL A 21 4.62 4.17 -11.47
C VAL A 21 4.92 2.68 -11.46
N ARG A 22 4.75 2.06 -10.29
CA ARG A 22 4.72 0.60 -10.15
C ARG A 22 3.28 0.15 -10.03
N ARG A 23 2.84 -0.73 -10.92
CA ARG A 23 1.57 -1.44 -10.78
C ARG A 23 1.79 -2.68 -9.91
N VAL A 24 1.06 -2.75 -8.80
CA VAL A 24 1.05 -3.89 -7.89
C VAL A 24 -0.25 -4.65 -8.13
N GLU A 25 -0.13 -5.79 -8.82
CA GLU A 25 -1.26 -6.61 -9.23
C GLU A 25 -1.42 -7.80 -8.28
N VAL A 26 -2.57 -7.91 -7.60
CA VAL A 26 -2.90 -9.08 -6.77
C VAL A 26 -4.20 -9.70 -7.25
N ASN A 27 -4.09 -10.91 -7.81
CA ASN A 27 -5.21 -11.61 -8.45
C ASN A 27 -5.59 -12.88 -7.69
N GLY A 28 -6.83 -13.35 -7.89
CA GLY A 28 -7.40 -14.48 -7.16
C GLY A 28 -8.27 -14.05 -5.97
N LYS A 29 -8.43 -14.97 -5.01
CA LYS A 29 -9.26 -14.74 -3.81
C LYS A 29 -8.43 -14.90 -2.56
N LEU A 30 -8.57 -13.94 -1.64
CA LEU A 30 -7.94 -14.03 -0.33
C LEU A 30 -8.48 -15.22 0.47
N GLY A 31 -7.58 -15.87 1.21
CA GLY A 31 -7.93 -16.92 2.15
C GLY A 31 -8.78 -16.41 3.33
N THR A 32 -9.40 -17.33 4.06
CA THR A 32 -10.16 -16.96 5.27
C THR A 32 -9.24 -16.34 6.32
N GLY A 33 -9.67 -15.20 6.87
CA GLY A 33 -8.91 -14.48 7.90
C GLY A 33 -7.78 -13.61 7.36
N VAL A 34 -7.66 -13.46 6.04
CA VAL A 34 -6.72 -12.56 5.38
C VAL A 34 -7.45 -11.26 5.04
N TYR A 35 -6.89 -10.13 5.46
CA TYR A 35 -7.47 -8.81 5.30
C TYR A 35 -6.50 -7.85 4.58
N ALA A 36 -6.98 -6.64 4.26
CA ALA A 36 -6.19 -5.61 3.58
C ALA A 36 -4.80 -5.35 4.20
N LYS A 37 -4.69 -5.39 5.53
CA LYS A 37 -3.41 -5.23 6.23
C LYS A 37 -2.43 -6.37 5.91
N ASP A 38 -2.90 -7.60 5.83
CA ASP A 38 -2.07 -8.76 5.48
C ASP A 38 -1.55 -8.65 4.05
N VAL A 39 -2.41 -8.20 3.12
CA VAL A 39 -2.01 -7.91 1.73
C VAL A 39 -0.93 -6.83 1.68
N ALA A 40 -1.11 -5.73 2.42
CA ALA A 40 -0.11 -4.67 2.48
C ALA A 40 1.23 -5.15 3.05
N LEU A 41 1.21 -5.89 4.16
CA LEU A 41 2.41 -6.45 4.77
C LEU A 41 3.10 -7.47 3.86
N PHE A 42 2.33 -8.30 3.16
CA PHE A 42 2.86 -9.22 2.15
C PHE A 42 3.60 -8.46 1.04
N ILE A 43 2.99 -7.40 0.49
CA ILE A 43 3.63 -6.56 -0.54
C ILE A 43 4.92 -5.92 -0.02
N ILE A 44 4.91 -5.38 1.21
CA ILE A 44 6.10 -4.79 1.84
C ILE A 44 7.18 -5.86 2.07
N ASN A 45 6.81 -7.08 2.48
CA ASN A 45 7.76 -8.17 2.69
C ASN A 45 8.42 -8.60 1.37
N ARG A 46 7.64 -8.69 0.28
CA ARG A 46 8.15 -9.05 -1.05
C ARG A 46 9.02 -7.96 -1.69
N LEU A 47 8.64 -6.69 -1.57
CA LEU A 47 9.36 -5.57 -2.19
C LEU A 47 10.45 -4.98 -1.30
N GLY A 48 10.40 -5.25 0.00
CA GLY A 48 11.23 -4.61 1.02
C GLY A 48 10.71 -3.23 1.45
N VAL A 49 11.13 -2.77 2.62
CA VAL A 49 10.73 -1.46 3.21
C VAL A 49 11.21 -0.24 2.43
N GLN A 50 12.17 -0.42 1.51
CA GLN A 50 12.63 0.61 0.58
C GLN A 50 12.17 0.35 -0.86
N GLY A 51 11.35 -0.68 -1.09
CA GLY A 51 10.94 -1.10 -2.43
C GLY A 51 10.23 0.00 -3.21
N GLY A 52 9.51 0.89 -2.54
CA GLY A 52 8.74 1.97 -3.15
C GLY A 52 9.50 3.28 -3.36
N VAL A 53 10.77 3.37 -2.97
CA VAL A 53 11.53 4.63 -3.10
C VAL A 53 11.58 5.08 -4.56
N GLY A 54 11.04 6.27 -4.83
CA GLY A 54 10.94 6.85 -6.18
C GLY A 54 9.70 6.43 -6.99
N TYR A 55 8.83 5.59 -6.42
CA TYR A 55 7.60 5.11 -7.04
C TYR A 55 6.33 5.68 -6.40
N ALA A 56 5.30 5.84 -7.24
CA ALA A 56 3.90 5.76 -6.88
C ALA A 56 3.43 4.32 -7.11
N TYR A 57 2.59 3.80 -6.21
CA TYR A 57 1.97 2.48 -6.36
C TYR A 57 0.55 2.63 -6.91
N GLU A 58 0.28 1.96 -8.02
CA GLU A 58 -1.08 1.66 -8.47
C GLU A 58 -1.44 0.25 -8.02
N PHE A 59 -2.42 0.12 -7.13
CA PHE A 59 -2.96 -1.17 -6.73
C PHE A 59 -4.06 -1.60 -7.70
N ALA A 60 -3.94 -2.83 -8.23
CA ALA A 60 -4.85 -3.36 -9.24
C ALA A 60 -5.00 -4.89 -9.12
N GLY A 61 -6.05 -5.44 -9.75
CA GLY A 61 -6.32 -6.88 -9.76
C GLY A 61 -7.47 -7.26 -8.84
N ASP A 62 -7.89 -8.53 -8.93
CA ASP A 62 -9.13 -9.04 -8.36
C ASP A 62 -9.32 -8.68 -6.88
N VAL A 63 -8.24 -8.67 -6.10
CA VAL A 63 -8.28 -8.37 -4.66
C VAL A 63 -8.67 -6.92 -4.39
N PHE A 64 -8.05 -5.96 -5.08
CA PHE A 64 -8.34 -4.54 -4.85
C PHE A 64 -9.67 -4.11 -5.48
N ASP A 65 -10.07 -4.75 -6.57
CA ASP A 65 -11.39 -4.57 -7.17
C ASP A 65 -12.50 -5.04 -6.21
N ALA A 66 -12.24 -6.12 -5.45
CA ALA A 66 -13.16 -6.64 -4.43
C ALA A 66 -13.15 -5.89 -3.10
N PHE A 67 -12.10 -5.12 -2.81
CA PHE A 67 -11.98 -4.35 -1.57
C PHE A 67 -13.01 -3.24 -1.46
N ASP A 68 -13.54 -3.08 -0.25
CA ASP A 68 -14.28 -1.88 0.12
C ASP A 68 -13.34 -0.66 0.28
N MET A 69 -13.92 0.51 0.57
CA MET A 69 -13.11 1.73 0.71
C MET A 69 -12.21 1.73 1.96
N GLU A 70 -12.57 1.06 3.04
CA GLU A 70 -11.74 0.99 4.25
C GLU A 70 -10.50 0.11 4.01
N GLU A 71 -10.70 -1.00 3.31
CA GLU A 71 -9.63 -1.88 2.85
C GLU A 71 -8.69 -1.16 1.86
N ARG A 72 -9.23 -0.41 0.89
CA ARG A 72 -8.44 0.42 -0.03
C ARG A 72 -7.66 1.52 0.69
N MET A 73 -8.28 2.21 1.66
CA MET A 73 -7.59 3.20 2.48
C MET A 73 -6.46 2.57 3.31
N THR A 74 -6.66 1.34 3.81
CA THR A 74 -5.64 0.59 4.56
C THR A 74 -4.39 0.34 3.71
N VAL A 75 -4.54 -0.21 2.50
CA VAL A 75 -3.38 -0.50 1.62
C VAL A 75 -2.69 0.78 1.12
N CYS A 76 -3.46 1.82 0.80
CA CYS A 76 -2.92 3.12 0.40
C CYS A 76 -2.17 3.80 1.54
N ASN A 77 -2.68 3.73 2.78
CA ASN A 77 -1.98 4.22 3.96
C ASN A 77 -0.64 3.50 4.12
N MET A 78 -0.63 2.17 4.01
CA MET A 78 0.55 1.33 4.19
C MET A 78 1.59 1.43 3.06
N SER A 79 1.32 2.19 2.00
CA SER A 79 2.27 2.39 0.90
C SER A 79 3.52 3.16 1.35
N ILE A 80 3.39 4.07 2.33
CA ILE A 80 4.52 4.85 2.82
C ILE A 80 5.49 4.00 3.65
N GLU A 81 4.99 2.98 4.33
CA GLU A 81 5.76 1.98 5.08
C GLU A 81 6.61 1.09 4.17
N GLY A 82 6.16 0.88 2.93
CA GLY A 82 6.95 0.25 1.86
C GLY A 82 7.88 1.21 1.11
N GLY A 83 7.94 2.47 1.53
CA GLY A 83 8.78 3.53 0.95
C GLY A 83 8.18 4.24 -0.27
N ALA A 84 6.98 3.87 -0.71
CA ALA A 84 6.30 4.56 -1.81
C ALA A 84 5.82 5.94 -1.38
N ARG A 85 5.84 6.91 -2.31
CA ARG A 85 5.42 8.28 -1.99
C ARG A 85 3.91 8.44 -1.90
N VAL A 86 3.19 7.61 -2.65
CA VAL A 86 1.74 7.54 -2.73
C VAL A 86 1.35 6.13 -3.16
N GLY A 87 0.22 5.65 -2.65
CA GLY A 87 -0.51 4.50 -3.19
C GLY A 87 -1.90 4.94 -3.60
N TYR A 88 -2.41 4.43 -4.73
CA TYR A 88 -3.78 4.68 -5.16
C TYR A 88 -4.41 3.42 -5.74
N VAL A 89 -5.73 3.35 -5.58
CA VAL A 89 -6.62 2.41 -6.27
C VAL A 89 -7.46 3.25 -7.22
N ASN A 90 -7.65 2.78 -8.45
CA ASN A 90 -8.45 3.50 -9.43
C ASN A 90 -9.90 3.69 -8.91
N PRO A 91 -10.51 4.87 -9.12
CA PRO A 91 -11.89 5.10 -8.73
C PRO A 91 -12.85 4.24 -9.56
N ASP A 92 -13.90 3.76 -8.89
CA ASP A 92 -14.93 2.89 -9.44
C ASP A 92 -16.24 3.04 -8.65
N GLN A 93 -17.21 2.16 -8.92
CA GLN A 93 -18.51 2.20 -8.27
C GLN A 93 -18.42 2.11 -6.74
N THR A 94 -17.52 1.28 -6.18
CA THR A 94 -17.29 1.19 -4.73
C THR A 94 -16.89 2.54 -4.14
N THR A 95 -16.02 3.26 -4.86
CA THR A 95 -15.58 4.61 -4.47
C THR A 95 -16.75 5.60 -4.52
N PHE A 96 -17.55 5.55 -5.58
CA PHE A 96 -18.67 6.47 -5.78
C PHE A 96 -19.78 6.24 -4.76
N ASP A 97 -20.14 4.97 -4.50
CA ASP A 97 -21.15 4.61 -3.52
C ASP A 97 -20.73 5.01 -2.11
N TYR A 98 -19.44 4.83 -1.78
CA TYR A 98 -18.91 5.27 -0.49
C TYR A 98 -19.03 6.78 -0.28
N LEU A 99 -18.79 7.59 -1.33
CA LEU A 99 -18.83 9.05 -1.26
C LEU A 99 -20.26 9.62 -1.27
N LYS A 100 -21.19 8.98 -1.99
CA LYS A 100 -22.53 9.50 -2.23
C LYS A 100 -23.26 9.88 -0.93
N GLY A 101 -23.75 11.12 -0.88
CA GLY A 101 -24.56 11.62 0.24
C GLY A 101 -23.78 12.06 1.48
N ARG A 102 -22.44 12.04 1.45
CA ARG A 102 -21.62 12.63 2.52
C ARG A 102 -21.67 14.16 2.48
N GLU A 103 -21.49 14.78 3.64
CA GLU A 103 -21.62 16.23 3.86
C GLU A 103 -20.77 17.09 2.90
N ALA A 104 -19.54 16.67 2.61
CA ALA A 104 -18.61 17.41 1.76
C ALA A 104 -18.63 16.99 0.28
N VAL A 105 -19.56 16.11 -0.11
CA VAL A 105 -19.62 15.55 -1.46
C VAL A 105 -20.62 16.33 -2.31
N PRO A 106 -20.30 16.64 -3.58
CA PRO A 106 -21.22 17.36 -4.46
C PRO A 106 -22.59 16.67 -4.60
N HIS A 107 -23.62 17.46 -4.91
CA HIS A 107 -24.99 17.00 -5.10
C HIS A 107 -25.57 17.49 -6.43
N GLY A 108 -26.66 16.86 -6.89
CA GLY A 108 -27.35 17.24 -8.12
C GLY A 108 -26.44 17.17 -9.35
N ASP A 109 -26.48 18.17 -10.23
CA ASP A 109 -25.67 18.19 -11.46
C ASP A 109 -24.16 18.19 -11.19
N ASN A 110 -23.72 18.77 -10.06
CA ASN A 110 -22.31 18.78 -9.67
C ASN A 110 -21.81 17.38 -9.25
N TRP A 111 -22.71 16.50 -8.80
CA TRP A 111 -22.37 15.10 -8.54
C TRP A 111 -22.07 14.35 -9.84
N GLU A 112 -22.92 14.52 -10.85
CA GLU A 112 -22.72 13.91 -12.17
C GLU A 112 -21.44 14.42 -12.85
N GLU A 113 -21.11 15.71 -12.68
CA GLU A 113 -19.83 16.26 -13.14
C GLU A 113 -18.63 15.66 -12.40
N ALA A 114 -18.72 15.54 -11.08
CA ALA A 114 -17.68 14.92 -10.27
C ALA A 114 -17.45 13.45 -10.65
N LEU A 115 -18.52 12.68 -10.89
CA LEU A 115 -18.42 11.30 -11.36
C LEU A 115 -17.67 11.20 -12.68
N ARG A 116 -18.05 12.00 -13.69
CA ARG A 116 -17.34 12.02 -14.99
C ARG A 116 -15.87 12.38 -14.83
N TYR A 117 -15.55 13.35 -13.97
CA TYR A 117 -14.18 13.73 -13.70
C TYR A 117 -13.40 12.60 -13.01
N TRP A 118 -13.95 11.99 -11.95
CA TRP A 118 -13.28 10.90 -11.25
C TRP A 118 -13.10 9.66 -12.12
N GLU A 119 -14.06 9.35 -13.00
CA GLU A 119 -13.88 8.27 -13.97
C GLU A 119 -12.77 8.60 -14.98
N SER A 120 -12.62 9.87 -15.37
CA SER A 120 -11.59 10.30 -16.33
C SER A 120 -10.14 10.27 -15.80
N ILE A 121 -9.94 10.18 -14.48
CA ILE A 121 -8.59 10.10 -13.88
C ILE A 121 -8.13 8.65 -13.63
N ARG A 122 -8.98 7.66 -13.91
CA ARG A 122 -8.60 6.25 -13.88
C ARG A 122 -7.54 5.98 -14.95
N SER A 123 -6.60 5.10 -14.64
CA SER A 123 -5.61 4.65 -15.62
C SER A 123 -6.27 3.98 -16.83
N ASP A 124 -5.83 4.36 -18.02
CA ASP A 124 -6.29 3.77 -19.29
C ASP A 124 -5.94 2.28 -19.39
N VAL A 125 -6.69 1.54 -20.21
CA VAL A 125 -6.48 0.09 -20.41
C VAL A 125 -5.09 -0.24 -20.97
N ASP A 126 -4.54 0.67 -21.78
CA ASP A 126 -3.21 0.57 -22.39
C ASP A 126 -2.15 1.41 -21.68
N ALA A 127 -2.41 1.85 -20.44
CA ALA A 127 -1.45 2.59 -19.64
C ALA A 127 -0.13 1.80 -19.47
N THR A 128 0.99 2.50 -19.64
CA THR A 128 2.32 1.94 -19.46
C THR A 128 2.86 2.25 -18.06
N TYR A 129 3.53 1.28 -17.45
CA TYR A 129 4.09 1.39 -16.10
C TYR A 129 5.60 1.23 -16.14
N ASP A 130 6.31 1.92 -15.26
CA ASP A 130 7.76 1.78 -15.11
C ASP A 130 8.14 0.42 -14.52
N ASP A 131 7.24 -0.18 -13.73
CA ASP A 131 7.38 -1.52 -13.17
C ASP A 131 6.01 -2.18 -12.95
N VAL A 132 5.96 -3.50 -13.07
CA VAL A 132 4.74 -4.28 -12.81
C VAL A 132 5.11 -5.52 -12.01
N VAL A 133 4.57 -5.62 -10.79
CA VAL A 133 4.74 -6.78 -9.92
C VAL A 133 3.40 -7.49 -9.77
N ARG A 134 3.43 -8.83 -9.83
CA ARG A 134 2.24 -9.66 -9.81
C ARG A 134 2.32 -10.70 -8.71
N TYR A 135 1.25 -10.84 -7.95
CA TYR A 135 1.12 -11.77 -6.84
C TYR A 135 -0.19 -12.56 -6.94
N ASP A 136 -0.16 -13.80 -6.47
CA ASP A 136 -1.35 -14.62 -6.29
C ASP A 136 -1.89 -14.42 -4.87
N ALA A 137 -3.17 -14.07 -4.76
CA ALA A 137 -3.88 -13.93 -3.49
C ALA A 137 -3.83 -15.20 -2.63
N ALA A 138 -3.69 -16.38 -3.25
CA ALA A 138 -3.58 -17.65 -2.54
C ALA A 138 -2.24 -17.82 -1.78
N GLU A 139 -1.21 -17.04 -2.11
CA GLU A 139 0.05 -17.01 -1.36
C GLU A 139 -0.04 -16.18 -0.08
N ILE A 140 -1.10 -15.36 0.06
CA ILE A 140 -1.26 -14.45 1.18
C ILE A 140 -1.98 -15.21 2.31
N GLU A 141 -1.26 -15.39 3.41
CA GLU A 141 -1.81 -15.89 4.67
C GLU A 141 -1.91 -14.74 5.69
N PRO A 142 -2.64 -14.91 6.81
CA PRO A 142 -2.66 -13.92 7.88
C PRO A 142 -1.23 -13.64 8.39
N VAL A 143 -0.91 -12.37 8.62
CA VAL A 143 0.45 -11.93 8.94
C VAL A 143 0.51 -11.35 10.35
N VAL A 144 1.56 -11.69 11.09
CA VAL A 144 1.90 -11.06 12.36
C VAL A 144 3.23 -10.32 12.27
N THR A 145 3.28 -9.14 12.88
CA THR A 145 4.52 -8.36 13.01
C THR A 145 5.30 -8.85 14.21
N TRP A 146 6.57 -9.20 14.01
CA TRP A 146 7.48 -9.68 15.06
C TRP A 146 8.57 -8.67 15.42
N GLY A 147 8.58 -7.49 14.80
CA GLY A 147 9.61 -6.49 15.04
C GLY A 147 9.11 -5.05 15.13
N ILE A 148 10.06 -4.13 14.98
CA ILE A 148 9.90 -2.69 15.17
C ILE A 148 9.79 -1.92 13.85
N THR A 149 9.79 -2.63 12.72
CA THR A 149 9.51 -2.07 11.40
C THR A 149 8.42 -2.88 10.69
N PRO A 150 7.62 -2.28 9.79
CA PRO A 150 6.56 -2.99 9.07
C PRO A 150 7.05 -4.18 8.21
N GLY A 151 8.31 -4.13 7.75
CA GLY A 151 8.94 -5.24 7.03
C GLY A 151 9.28 -6.45 7.91
N GLN A 152 9.29 -6.29 9.23
CA GLN A 152 9.51 -7.37 10.20
C GLN A 152 8.19 -8.03 10.54
N SER A 153 7.66 -8.74 9.55
CA SER A 153 6.43 -9.51 9.64
C SER A 153 6.64 -10.92 9.08
N VAL A 154 5.78 -11.84 9.51
CA VAL A 154 5.80 -13.24 9.09
C VAL A 154 4.38 -13.78 9.03
N GLY A 155 4.11 -14.69 8.10
CA GLY A 155 2.85 -15.43 8.08
C GLY A 155 2.65 -16.19 9.39
N VAL A 156 1.40 -16.37 9.81
CA VAL A 156 1.06 -17.09 11.05
C VAL A 156 1.56 -18.54 11.07
N SER A 157 1.80 -19.15 9.90
CA SER A 157 2.41 -20.47 9.78
C SER A 157 3.95 -20.47 9.78
N GLY A 158 4.56 -19.29 9.67
CA GLY A 158 6.02 -19.12 9.58
C GLY A 158 6.72 -19.04 10.94
N ARG A 159 8.03 -18.80 10.89
CA ARG A 159 8.89 -18.63 12.06
C ARG A 159 9.56 -17.27 12.04
N VAL A 160 9.83 -16.71 13.21
CA VAL A 160 10.66 -15.52 13.33
C VAL A 160 12.02 -15.79 12.66
N PRO A 161 12.41 -15.05 11.61
CA PRO A 161 13.65 -15.34 10.88
C PRO A 161 14.86 -15.21 11.80
N GLY A 162 15.92 -15.98 11.59
CA GLY A 162 17.19 -15.85 12.33
C GLY A 162 18.07 -14.71 11.81
N LEU A 163 19.08 -14.30 12.59
CA LEU A 163 20.01 -13.21 12.23
C LEU A 163 20.82 -13.50 10.94
N GLU A 164 21.00 -14.77 10.62
CA GLU A 164 21.66 -15.24 9.40
C GLU A 164 20.90 -14.90 8.13
N ALA A 165 19.59 -14.67 8.22
CA ALA A 165 18.76 -14.26 7.08
C ALA A 165 18.95 -12.78 6.68
N PHE A 166 19.66 -12.00 7.50
CA PHE A 166 19.83 -10.56 7.30
C PHE A 166 21.29 -10.17 7.07
N SER A 167 21.49 -9.08 6.34
CA SER A 167 22.82 -8.49 6.11
C SER A 167 23.42 -8.00 7.43
N GLU A 168 24.75 -7.86 7.48
CA GLU A 168 25.45 -7.37 8.68
C GLU A 168 24.92 -6.02 9.17
N THR A 169 24.52 -5.15 8.23
CA THR A 169 23.95 -3.84 8.53
C THR A 169 22.55 -3.90 9.14
N GLU A 170 21.77 -4.95 8.84
CA GLU A 170 20.41 -5.12 9.33
C GLU A 170 20.35 -5.84 10.69
N ARG A 171 21.34 -6.70 10.98
CA ARG A 171 21.38 -7.51 12.21
C ARG A 171 21.25 -6.70 13.49
N GLY A 172 21.80 -5.50 13.54
CA GLY A 172 21.66 -4.61 14.70
C GLY A 172 20.20 -4.21 14.97
N ASN A 173 19.45 -3.88 13.91
CA ASN A 173 18.03 -3.56 14.01
C ASN A 173 17.19 -4.79 14.37
N VAL A 174 17.50 -5.94 13.77
CA VAL A 174 16.81 -7.21 14.04
C VAL A 174 17.03 -7.67 15.50
N SER A 175 18.25 -7.53 16.03
CA SER A 175 18.52 -7.83 17.45
C SER A 175 17.70 -6.96 18.39
N GLN A 176 17.59 -5.66 18.11
CA GLN A 176 16.74 -4.75 18.89
C GLN A 176 15.26 -5.13 18.80
N ALA A 177 14.82 -5.60 17.63
CA ALA A 177 13.46 -6.07 17.43
C ALA A 177 13.13 -7.27 18.32
N TYR A 178 14.03 -8.25 18.42
CA TYR A 178 13.88 -9.40 19.32
C TYR A 178 13.80 -8.98 20.78
N ASP A 179 14.70 -8.10 21.23
CA ASP A 179 14.73 -7.63 22.62
C ASP A 179 13.45 -6.87 22.97
N TYR A 180 12.99 -6.00 22.07
CA TYR A 180 11.77 -5.21 22.25
C TYR A 180 10.51 -6.09 22.29
N MET A 181 10.40 -7.02 21.35
CA MET A 181 9.23 -7.89 21.21
C MET A 181 9.27 -9.11 22.15
N LYS A 182 10.41 -9.33 22.81
CA LYS A 182 10.68 -10.49 23.68
C LYS A 182 10.51 -11.82 22.93
N LEU A 183 11.05 -11.89 21.71
CA LEU A 183 11.00 -13.05 20.83
C LEU A 183 12.41 -13.60 20.59
N ALA A 184 12.51 -14.88 20.22
CA ALA A 184 13.77 -15.51 19.82
C ALA A 184 13.76 -15.87 18.33
N ALA A 185 14.95 -15.92 17.72
CA ALA A 185 15.13 -16.44 16.38
C ALA A 185 14.59 -17.88 16.27
N GLY A 186 13.83 -18.15 15.21
CA GLY A 186 13.26 -19.46 14.91
C GLY A 186 12.01 -19.85 15.71
N GLN A 187 11.51 -18.97 16.59
CA GLN A 187 10.23 -19.16 17.30
C GLN A 187 9.07 -19.22 16.29
#